data_AF-A0A5Q4FCX2-F1
#
_entry.id   AF-A0A5Q4FCX2-F1
#
_cell.length_a   1.000
_cell.length_b   1.000
_cell.length_c   1.000
_cell.angle_alpha   90.00
_cell.angle_beta   90.00
_cell.angle_gamma   90.00
#
_symmetry.space_group_name_H-M   'P 1'
#
loop_
_entity.id
_entity.type
_entity.pdbx_description
1 polymer ?
#
loop_
_entity_poly.entity_id
_entity_poly.type
_entity_poly.pdbx_seq_one_letter_code
_entity_poly.pdbx_strand_id
1 'polypeptide(L)'
;MDRKIFHFCMGTTAAFLALYGASAFLALFFPVLDPEFIGEWSTVFSVSFLLSAAAALVRDFKPVFSRFPKSFTFIPLVLIVMYPMIIDTVVVKYWVLGLYQGSALLIALLIYAFRTYENSDYAYMLVGVIFFAITFLLYWIPESLFTLPVYAWMILTSSGILILTVGYNRAYNLDEQILDQEKRKETWFA
;
A
#
# COMPACT_ATOMS: atom_id res chain seq x y z
N MET A 1 0.33 -6.32 14.71
CA MET A 1 0.12 -7.45 13.79
C MET A 1 1.33 -8.36 13.77
N ASP A 2 1.20 -9.58 13.23
CA ASP A 2 2.35 -10.32 12.72
C ASP A 2 3.03 -9.46 11.66
N ARG A 3 4.16 -8.85 11.98
CA ARG A 3 5.06 -8.13 11.07
C ARG A 3 5.16 -8.80 9.69
N LYS A 4 5.06 -10.14 9.68
CA LYS A 4 5.00 -11.02 8.51
C LYS A 4 3.88 -10.67 7.51
N ILE A 5 2.67 -10.33 7.96
CA ILE A 5 1.53 -10.03 7.07
C ILE A 5 1.74 -8.71 6.33
N PHE A 6 2.22 -7.67 7.03
CA PHE A 6 2.54 -6.39 6.38
C PHE A 6 3.61 -6.59 5.29
N HIS A 7 4.73 -7.21 5.66
CA HIS A 7 5.83 -7.46 4.73
C HIS A 7 5.42 -8.39 3.59
N PHE A 8 4.54 -9.37 3.85
CA PHE A 8 3.96 -10.20 2.80
C PHE A 8 3.17 -9.37 1.80
N CYS A 9 2.22 -8.54 2.26
CA CYS A 9 1.40 -7.71 1.36
C CYS A 9 2.23 -6.66 0.60
N MET A 10 3.23 -6.04 1.23
CA MET A 10 4.12 -5.09 0.56
C MET A 10 5.03 -5.82 -0.46
N GLY A 11 5.53 -7.00 -0.10
CA GLY A 11 6.36 -7.83 -0.96
C GLY A 11 5.60 -8.35 -2.18
N THR A 12 4.36 -8.81 -2.02
CA THR A 12 3.52 -9.23 -3.15
C THR A 12 3.20 -8.06 -4.07
N THR A 13 2.90 -6.88 -3.51
CA THR A 13 2.69 -5.65 -4.30
C THR A 13 3.91 -5.31 -5.16
N ALA A 14 5.11 -5.35 -4.56
CA ALA A 14 6.36 -5.11 -5.29
C ALA A 14 6.61 -6.18 -6.37
N ALA A 15 6.28 -7.45 -6.10
CA ALA A 15 6.45 -8.54 -7.06
C ALA A 15 5.55 -8.39 -8.29
N PHE A 16 4.29 -7.98 -8.12
CA PHE A 16 3.39 -7.74 -9.25
C PHE A 16 3.81 -6.51 -10.07
N LEU A 17 4.24 -5.42 -9.41
CA LEU A 17 4.86 -4.28 -10.09
C LEU A 17 6.09 -4.69 -10.93
N ALA A 18 6.97 -5.53 -10.37
CA ALA A 18 8.11 -6.05 -11.09
C ALA A 18 7.71 -6.96 -12.26
N LEU A 19 6.66 -7.78 -12.09
CA LEU A 19 6.10 -8.61 -13.15
C LEU A 19 5.60 -7.77 -14.32
N TYR A 20 4.92 -6.66 -14.05
CA TYR A 20 4.45 -5.75 -15.09
C TYR A 20 5.61 -5.07 -15.83
N GLY A 21 6.62 -4.60 -15.08
CA GLY A 21 7.84 -4.04 -15.69
C GLY A 21 8.56 -5.06 -16.57
N ALA A 22 8.66 -6.31 -16.12
CA ALA A 22 9.26 -7.41 -16.88
C ALA A 22 8.45 -7.77 -18.12
N SER A 23 7.11 -7.82 -18.04
CA SER A 23 6.27 -8.11 -19.21
C SER A 23 6.34 -7.01 -20.25
N ALA A 24 6.37 -5.74 -19.83
CA ALA A 24 6.55 -4.61 -20.74
C ALA A 24 7.92 -4.65 -21.45
N PHE A 25 8.98 -5.03 -20.73
CA PHE A 25 10.30 -5.21 -21.31
C PHE A 25 10.35 -6.39 -22.29
N LEU A 26 9.77 -7.54 -21.94
CA LEU A 26 9.74 -8.73 -22.80
C LEU A 26 8.90 -8.51 -24.07
N ALA A 27 7.84 -7.71 -24.00
CA ALA A 27 7.03 -7.35 -25.16
C ALA A 27 7.85 -6.63 -26.26
N LEU A 28 8.97 -5.98 -25.91
CA LEU A 28 9.90 -5.40 -26.88
C LEU A 28 10.58 -6.46 -27.76
N PHE A 29 10.73 -7.68 -27.25
CA PHE A 29 11.41 -8.79 -27.93
C PHE A 29 10.44 -9.85 -28.44
N PHE A 30 9.26 -9.99 -27.82
CA PHE A 30 8.27 -11.02 -28.11
C PHE A 30 6.87 -10.41 -28.28
N PRO A 31 6.44 -10.11 -29.53
CA PRO A 31 5.17 -9.43 -29.81
C PRO A 31 3.91 -10.30 -29.61
N VAL A 32 4.05 -11.52 -29.08
CA VAL A 32 2.93 -12.43 -28.77
C VAL A 32 2.34 -12.17 -27.37
N LEU A 33 3.09 -11.48 -26.50
CA LEU A 33 2.60 -11.07 -25.19
C LEU A 33 1.78 -9.79 -25.34
N ASP A 34 0.54 -9.81 -24.86
CA ASP A 34 -0.28 -8.60 -24.70
C ASP A 34 0.10 -7.91 -23.37
N PRO A 35 0.89 -6.83 -23.39
CA PRO A 35 1.33 -6.16 -22.17
C PRO A 35 0.19 -5.41 -21.47
N GLU A 36 -0.90 -5.08 -22.17
CA GLU A 36 -2.04 -4.36 -21.61
C GLU A 36 -2.80 -5.27 -20.65
N PHE A 37 -3.08 -6.51 -21.08
CA PHE A 37 -3.74 -7.50 -20.23
C PHE A 37 -2.92 -7.79 -18.96
N ILE A 38 -1.62 -8.06 -19.08
CA ILE A 38 -0.76 -8.35 -17.93
C ILE A 38 -0.66 -7.13 -16.99
N GLY A 39 -0.55 -5.93 -17.56
CA GLY A 39 -0.47 -4.69 -16.78
C GLY A 39 -1.74 -4.39 -16.00
N GLU A 40 -2.89 -4.60 -16.61
CA GLU A 40 -4.19 -4.41 -15.98
C GLU A 40 -4.36 -5.33 -14.78
N TRP A 41 -4.16 -6.65 -14.96
CA TRP A 41 -4.26 -7.61 -13.87
C TRP A 41 -3.22 -7.36 -12.79
N SER A 42 -1.96 -7.10 -13.18
CA SER A 42 -0.91 -6.75 -12.22
C SER A 42 -1.29 -5.55 -11.35
N THR A 43 -1.92 -4.53 -11.95
CA THR A 43 -2.39 -3.35 -11.22
C THR A 43 -3.49 -3.72 -10.22
N VAL A 44 -4.48 -4.52 -10.63
CA VAL A 44 -5.56 -4.98 -9.74
C VAL A 44 -5.01 -5.77 -8.56
N PHE A 45 -4.11 -6.72 -8.81
CA PHE A 45 -3.46 -7.50 -7.76
C PHE A 45 -2.64 -6.61 -6.82
N SER A 46 -1.79 -5.75 -7.37
CA SER A 46 -0.95 -4.82 -6.61
C SER A 46 -1.78 -3.92 -5.70
N VAL A 47 -2.83 -3.30 -6.25
CA VAL A 47 -3.74 -2.43 -5.50
C VAL A 47 -4.45 -3.22 -4.41
N SER A 48 -4.96 -4.42 -4.69
CA SER A 48 -5.67 -5.23 -3.69
C SER A 48 -4.78 -5.62 -2.51
N PHE A 49 -3.51 -5.96 -2.76
CA PHE A 49 -2.54 -6.26 -1.71
C PHE A 49 -2.10 -5.01 -0.94
N LEU A 50 -1.88 -3.90 -1.64
CA LEU A 50 -1.56 -2.61 -1.01
C LEU A 50 -2.67 -2.17 -0.07
N LEU A 51 -3.93 -2.28 -0.50
CA LEU A 51 -5.11 -1.98 0.31
C LEU A 51 -5.24 -2.89 1.50
N SER A 52 -4.90 -4.18 1.35
CA SER A 52 -4.87 -5.13 2.46
C SER A 52 -3.79 -4.77 3.47
N ALA A 53 -2.61 -4.32 3.01
CA ALA A 53 -1.54 -3.82 3.88
C ALA A 53 -1.99 -2.56 4.63
N ALA A 54 -2.64 -1.61 3.94
CA ALA A 54 -3.18 -0.41 4.56
C ALA A 54 -4.26 -0.75 5.60
N ALA A 55 -5.23 -1.61 5.27
CA ALA A 55 -6.27 -2.03 6.22
C ALA A 55 -5.68 -2.72 7.47
N ALA A 56 -4.61 -3.50 7.28
CA ALA A 56 -3.84 -4.09 8.37
C ALA A 56 -3.19 -3.03 9.27
N LEU A 57 -2.60 -1.97 8.69
CA LEU A 57 -2.04 -0.86 9.44
C LEU A 57 -3.12 -0.14 10.27
N VAL A 58 -4.24 0.23 9.63
CA VAL A 58 -5.38 0.89 10.28
C VAL A 58 -5.87 0.09 11.49
N ARG A 59 -5.94 -1.23 11.35
CA ARG A 59 -6.36 -2.14 12.42
C ARG A 59 -5.42 -2.07 13.62
N ASP A 60 -4.12 -2.11 13.38
CA ASP A 60 -3.11 -2.17 14.44
C ASP A 60 -3.11 -0.92 15.31
N PHE A 61 -3.43 0.22 14.70
CA PHE A 61 -3.56 1.49 15.42
C PHE A 61 -4.77 1.58 16.34
N LYS A 62 -5.76 0.69 16.19
CA LYS A 62 -6.89 0.63 17.12
C LYS A 62 -6.50 -0.16 18.38
N PRO A 63 -7.01 0.22 19.56
CA PRO A 63 -6.80 -0.56 20.78
C PRO A 63 -7.45 -1.94 20.67
N VAL A 64 -6.91 -2.95 21.37
CA VAL A 64 -7.24 -4.37 21.19
C VAL A 64 -8.75 -4.65 21.20
N PHE A 65 -9.50 -3.97 22.06
CA PHE A 65 -10.94 -4.16 22.23
C PHE A 65 -11.80 -3.63 21.06
N SER A 66 -11.29 -2.71 20.23
CA SER A 66 -12.01 -2.15 19.07
C SER A 66 -11.46 -2.61 17.73
N ARG A 67 -10.56 -3.61 17.74
CA ARG A 67 -10.04 -4.23 16.52
C ARG A 67 -11.11 -5.15 15.93
N PHE A 68 -11.44 -4.92 14.66
CA PHE A 68 -12.25 -5.85 13.86
C PHE A 68 -11.55 -7.22 13.71
N PRO A 69 -12.17 -8.31 13.21
CA PRO A 69 -11.50 -9.62 13.04
C PRO A 69 -10.36 -9.60 12.01
N LYS A 70 -9.33 -10.44 12.15
CA LYS A 70 -8.16 -10.43 11.24
C LYS A 70 -8.54 -10.66 9.78
N SER A 71 -9.50 -11.54 9.51
CA SER A 71 -9.93 -11.84 8.15
C SER A 71 -10.44 -10.62 7.36
N PHE A 72 -10.96 -9.60 8.06
CA PHE A 72 -11.48 -8.39 7.43
C PHE A 72 -10.38 -7.50 6.82
N THR A 73 -9.11 -7.68 7.19
CA THR A 73 -8.00 -6.95 6.54
C THR A 73 -7.78 -7.41 5.10
N PHE A 74 -8.27 -8.60 4.72
CA PHE A 74 -8.14 -9.16 3.38
C PHE A 74 -9.37 -8.94 2.50
N ILE A 75 -10.38 -8.20 2.98
CA ILE A 75 -11.55 -7.81 2.18
C ILE A 75 -11.15 -7.17 0.85
N PRO A 76 -10.11 -6.32 0.75
CA PRO A 76 -9.70 -5.77 -0.53
C PRO A 76 -9.31 -6.82 -1.58
N LEU A 77 -8.95 -8.05 -1.19
CA LEU A 77 -8.68 -9.14 -2.14
C LEU A 77 -9.95 -9.63 -2.88
N VAL A 78 -11.13 -9.35 -2.34
CA VAL A 78 -12.40 -9.61 -3.04
C VAL A 78 -12.45 -8.84 -4.38
N LEU A 79 -11.75 -7.71 -4.48
CA LEU A 79 -11.62 -6.96 -5.73
C LEU A 79 -11.10 -7.82 -6.87
N ILE A 80 -10.14 -8.72 -6.63
CA ILE A 80 -9.57 -9.60 -7.65
C ILE A 80 -10.63 -10.53 -8.24
N VAL A 81 -11.50 -11.08 -7.38
CA VAL A 81 -12.56 -12.01 -7.79
C VAL A 81 -13.71 -11.27 -8.48
N MET A 82 -14.01 -10.05 -8.04
CA MET A 82 -15.09 -9.23 -8.61
C MET A 82 -14.67 -8.54 -9.90
N TYR A 83 -13.37 -8.36 -10.13
CA TYR A 83 -12.84 -7.65 -11.30
C TYR A 83 -13.32 -8.20 -12.66
N PRO A 84 -13.31 -9.51 -12.94
CA PRO A 84 -13.84 -10.04 -14.19
C PRO A 84 -15.33 -9.70 -14.43
N MET A 85 -16.11 -9.46 -13.37
CA MET A 85 -17.53 -9.11 -13.51
C MET A 85 -17.76 -7.65 -13.95
N ILE A 86 -16.75 -6.79 -13.81
CA ILE A 86 -16.83 -5.36 -14.12
C ILE A 86 -15.95 -4.95 -15.31
N ILE A 87 -15.18 -5.88 -15.87
CA ILE A 87 -14.15 -5.62 -16.89
C ILE A 87 -14.72 -5.00 -18.17
N ASP A 88 -15.93 -5.41 -18.57
CA ASP A 88 -16.60 -4.94 -19.78
C ASP A 88 -17.08 -3.48 -19.68
N THR A 89 -17.16 -2.95 -18.46
CA THR A 89 -17.63 -1.58 -18.19
C THR A 89 -16.47 -0.67 -17.79
N VAL A 90 -15.80 -0.11 -18.80
CA VAL A 90 -14.63 0.77 -18.66
C VAL A 90 -14.83 1.86 -17.60
N VAL A 91 -15.99 2.53 -17.60
CA VAL A 91 -16.29 3.60 -16.63
C VAL A 91 -16.34 3.03 -15.20
N VAL A 92 -17.17 2.01 -14.95
CA VAL A 92 -17.33 1.42 -13.61
C VAL A 92 -15.99 0.93 -13.06
N LYS A 93 -15.17 0.30 -13.92
CA LYS A 93 -13.82 -0.17 -13.60
C LYS A 93 -12.94 0.95 -13.03
N TYR A 94 -12.84 2.08 -13.73
CA TYR A 94 -12.03 3.21 -13.26
C TYR A 94 -12.58 3.80 -11.95
N TRP A 95 -13.89 4.00 -11.85
CA TRP A 95 -14.51 4.56 -10.64
C TRP A 95 -14.28 3.68 -9.41
N VAL A 96 -14.46 2.36 -9.54
CA VAL A 96 -14.23 1.41 -8.45
C VAL A 96 -12.76 1.45 -8.02
N LEU A 97 -11.82 1.36 -8.95
CA LEU A 97 -10.39 1.41 -8.62
C LEU A 97 -10.00 2.73 -7.97
N GLY A 98 -10.51 3.86 -8.48
CA GLY A 98 -10.27 5.19 -7.93
C GLY A 98 -10.79 5.36 -6.51
N LEU A 99 -12.02 4.92 -6.24
CA LEU A 99 -12.61 4.97 -4.91
C LEU A 99 -11.85 4.10 -3.91
N TYR A 100 -11.45 2.89 -4.31
CA TYR A 100 -10.70 2.00 -3.44
C TYR A 100 -9.30 2.55 -3.12
N GLN A 101 -8.54 2.97 -4.13
CA GLN A 101 -7.22 3.56 -3.95
C GLN A 101 -7.30 4.87 -3.16
N GLY A 102 -8.18 5.78 -3.54
CA GLY A 102 -8.32 7.10 -2.94
C GLY A 102 -8.77 7.03 -1.48
N SER A 103 -9.74 6.17 -1.15
CA SER A 103 -10.21 6.03 0.23
C SER A 103 -9.14 5.47 1.16
N ALA A 104 -8.42 4.43 0.75
CA ALA A 104 -7.36 3.87 1.57
C ALA A 104 -6.19 4.85 1.77
N LEU A 105 -5.87 5.62 0.73
CA LEU A 105 -4.84 6.63 0.80
C LEU A 105 -5.21 7.76 1.76
N LEU A 106 -6.46 8.24 1.69
CA LEU A 106 -6.97 9.27 2.59
C LEU A 106 -6.96 8.80 4.05
N ILE A 107 -7.39 7.55 4.30
CA ILE A 107 -7.38 6.96 5.64
C ILE A 107 -5.95 6.82 6.16
N ALA A 108 -5.03 6.30 5.33
CA ALA A 108 -3.62 6.16 5.71
C ALA A 108 -3.02 7.53 6.05
N LEU A 109 -3.24 8.54 5.21
CA LEU A 109 -2.71 9.89 5.40
C LEU A 109 -3.23 10.51 6.70
N LEU A 110 -4.53 10.37 7.00
CA LEU A 110 -5.12 10.91 8.22
C LEU A 110 -4.52 10.27 9.48
N ILE A 111 -4.38 8.95 9.47
CA ILE A 111 -3.84 8.19 10.61
C ILE A 111 -2.37 8.54 10.85
N TYR A 112 -1.56 8.58 9.79
CA TYR A 112 -0.15 8.91 9.93
C TYR A 112 0.10 10.37 10.26
N ALA A 113 -0.74 11.28 9.76
CA ALA A 113 -0.68 12.67 10.17
C ALA A 113 -0.97 12.81 11.67
N PHE A 114 -2.03 12.16 12.17
CA PHE A 114 -2.37 12.17 13.59
C PHE A 114 -1.26 11.55 14.44
N ARG A 115 -0.67 10.43 14.01
CA ARG A 115 0.36 9.74 14.79
C ARG A 115 1.71 10.44 14.74
N THR A 116 2.05 11.08 13.63
CA THR A 116 3.27 11.90 13.51
C THR A 116 3.23 13.09 14.47
N TYR A 117 2.04 13.60 14.78
CA TYR A 117 1.88 14.62 15.82
C TYR A 117 2.23 14.10 17.22
N GLU A 118 1.87 12.84 17.53
CA GLU A 118 2.18 12.23 18.83
C GLU A 118 3.63 11.73 18.94
N ASN A 119 4.21 11.23 17.84
CA ASN A 119 5.58 10.74 17.79
C ASN A 119 6.20 10.97 16.41
N SER A 120 7.32 11.70 16.37
CA SER A 120 8.02 12.07 15.14
C SER A 120 8.64 10.87 14.39
N ASP A 121 8.81 9.71 15.03
CA ASP A 121 9.32 8.52 14.35
C ASP A 121 8.33 7.95 13.31
N TYR A 122 7.06 8.33 13.38
CA TYR A 122 6.04 8.02 12.35
C TYR A 122 6.18 8.89 11.09
N ALA A 123 7.03 9.93 11.11
CA ALA A 123 7.23 10.82 9.96
C ALA A 123 7.70 10.08 8.70
N TYR A 124 8.52 9.02 8.85
CA TYR A 124 8.96 8.22 7.70
C TYR A 124 7.80 7.49 7.03
N MET A 125 6.84 6.97 7.80
CA MET A 125 5.64 6.36 7.23
C MET A 125 4.78 7.41 6.52
N LEU A 126 4.64 8.60 7.11
CA LEU A 126 3.90 9.70 6.50
C LEU A 126 4.50 10.10 5.15
N VAL A 127 5.84 10.21 5.05
CA VAL A 127 6.54 10.48 3.78
C VAL A 127 6.23 9.39 2.76
N GLY A 128 6.26 8.12 3.14
CA GLY A 128 5.91 7.02 2.23
C GLY A 128 4.46 7.10 1.74
N VAL A 129 3.51 7.48 2.60
CA VAL A 129 2.11 7.70 2.19
C VAL A 129 1.95 8.92 1.29
N ILE A 130 2.71 9.98 1.51
CA ILE A 130 2.75 11.15 0.61
C ILE A 130 3.25 10.73 -0.78
N PHE A 131 4.25 9.85 -0.86
CA PHE A 131 4.71 9.32 -2.15
C PHE A 131 3.60 8.58 -2.88
N PHE A 132 2.85 7.71 -2.19
CA PHE A 132 1.65 7.09 -2.77
C PHE A 132 0.60 8.12 -3.18
N ALA A 133 0.44 9.22 -2.43
CA ALA A 133 -0.52 10.27 -2.74
C ALA A 133 -0.17 10.95 -4.07
N ILE A 134 1.12 11.25 -4.25
CA ILE A 134 1.64 11.84 -5.49
C ILE A 134 1.49 10.83 -6.63
N THR A 135 1.79 9.55 -6.43
CA THR A 135 1.56 8.50 -7.44
C THR A 135 0.09 8.45 -7.86
N PHE A 136 -0.83 8.47 -6.90
CA PHE A 136 -2.26 8.46 -7.17
C PHE A 136 -2.67 9.67 -8.00
N LEU A 137 -2.23 10.87 -7.63
CA LEU A 137 -2.51 12.08 -8.41
C LEU A 137 -1.94 11.98 -9.83
N LEU A 138 -0.70 11.51 -9.98
CA LEU A 138 -0.08 11.32 -11.30
C LEU A 138 -0.82 10.32 -12.18
N TYR A 139 -1.38 9.25 -11.59
CA TYR A 139 -2.15 8.25 -12.32
C TYR A 139 -3.50 8.81 -12.84
N TRP A 140 -4.15 9.68 -12.07
CA TRP A 140 -5.47 10.22 -12.40
C TRP A 140 -5.45 11.47 -13.28
N ILE A 141 -4.32 12.17 -13.32
CA ILE A 141 -4.17 13.37 -14.15
C ILE A 141 -3.95 12.95 -15.62
N PRO A 142 -4.66 13.55 -16.59
CA PRO A 142 -4.42 13.29 -18.01
C PRO A 142 -2.97 13.52 -18.41
N GLU A 143 -2.40 12.58 -19.19
CA GLU A 143 -1.03 12.69 -19.73
C GLU A 143 -0.80 13.96 -20.55
N SER A 144 -1.87 14.56 -21.09
CA SER A 144 -1.80 15.84 -21.81
C SER A 144 -1.31 17.02 -20.95
N LEU A 145 -1.37 16.90 -19.62
CA LEU A 145 -0.93 17.94 -18.69
C LEU A 145 0.53 17.75 -18.22
N PHE A 146 1.12 16.56 -18.42
CA PHE A 146 2.49 16.26 -17.98
C PHE A 146 3.23 15.37 -18.97
N THR A 147 4.39 15.82 -19.46
CA THR A 147 5.34 15.01 -20.25
C THR A 147 6.21 14.14 -19.36
N LEU A 148 5.60 13.38 -18.45
CA LEU A 148 6.32 12.41 -17.62
C LEU A 148 6.43 11.07 -18.37
N PRO A 149 7.57 10.37 -18.26
CA PRO A 149 7.70 9.05 -18.84
C PRO A 149 6.71 8.08 -18.18
N VAL A 150 6.11 7.19 -18.97
CA VAL A 150 5.09 6.20 -18.54
C VAL A 150 5.53 5.39 -17.31
N TYR A 151 6.83 5.19 -17.09
CA TYR A 151 7.37 4.43 -15.96
C TYR A 151 7.56 5.25 -14.66
N ALA A 152 7.35 6.58 -14.69
CA ALA A 152 7.61 7.46 -13.55
C ALA A 152 6.78 7.07 -12.32
N TRP A 153 5.51 6.72 -12.51
CA TRP A 153 4.63 6.31 -11.42
C TRP A 153 5.08 4.99 -10.78
N MET A 154 5.65 4.05 -11.55
CA MET A 154 6.15 2.78 -11.00
C MET A 154 7.33 2.99 -10.06
N ILE A 155 8.26 3.87 -10.45
CA ILE A 155 9.43 4.22 -9.63
C ILE A 155 8.98 4.92 -8.36
N LEU A 156 7.99 5.83 -8.47
CA LEU A 156 7.43 6.53 -7.33
C LEU A 156 6.69 5.59 -6.38
N THR A 157 5.91 4.64 -6.92
CA THR A 157 5.24 3.60 -6.13
C THR A 157 6.25 2.73 -5.40
N SER A 158 7.30 2.29 -6.10
CA SER A 158 8.35 1.43 -5.54
C SER A 158 9.13 2.12 -4.43
N SER A 159 9.48 3.40 -4.62
CA SER A 159 10.11 4.20 -3.56
C SER A 159 9.19 4.41 -2.36
N GLY A 160 7.89 4.66 -2.59
CA GLY A 160 6.87 4.69 -1.54
C GLY A 160 6.80 3.41 -0.71
N ILE A 161 6.82 2.24 -1.37
CA ILE A 161 6.87 0.92 -0.72
C ILE A 161 8.08 0.80 0.19
N LEU A 162 9.28 1.15 -0.30
CA LEU A 162 10.52 1.05 0.47
C LEU A 162 10.49 1.96 1.70
N ILE A 163 10.09 3.22 1.52
CA ILE A 163 10.02 4.20 2.61
C ILE A 163 9.01 3.75 3.68
N LEU A 164 7.83 3.27 3.28
CA LEU A 164 6.83 2.77 4.22
C LEU A 164 7.31 1.53 4.96
N THR A 165 8.03 0.63 4.29
CA THR A 165 8.58 -0.59 4.89
C THR A 165 9.64 -0.27 5.95
N VAL A 166 10.54 0.68 5.63
CA VAL A 166 11.56 1.16 6.56
C VAL A 166 10.93 1.90 7.73
N GLY A 167 9.99 2.82 7.46
CA GLY A 167 9.24 3.55 8.46
C GLY A 167 8.50 2.62 9.42
N TYR A 168 7.88 1.56 8.89
CA TYR A 168 7.22 0.51 9.66
C TYR A 168 8.14 -0.18 10.65
N ASN A 169 9.28 -0.67 10.19
CA ASN A 169 10.22 -1.35 11.07
C ASN A 169 10.78 -0.39 12.15
N ARG A 170 11.02 0.88 11.80
CA ARG A 170 11.55 1.86 12.76
C ARG A 170 10.56 2.18 13.87
N ALA A 171 9.31 2.52 13.52
CA ALA A 171 8.30 2.86 14.52
C ALA A 171 7.98 1.66 15.43
N TYR A 172 7.93 0.46 14.87
CA TYR A 172 7.66 -0.76 15.64
C TYR A 172 8.76 -1.07 16.66
N ASN A 173 10.03 -1.00 16.26
CA ASN A 173 11.14 -1.29 17.16
C ASN A 173 11.22 -0.30 18.34
N LEU A 174 10.79 0.94 18.13
CA LEU A 174 10.75 1.95 19.18
C LEU A 174 9.66 1.64 20.21
N ASP A 175 8.45 1.27 19.75
CA ASP A 175 7.35 0.89 20.64
C ASP A 175 7.73 -0.34 21.51
N GLU A 176 8.45 -1.31 20.95
CA GLU A 176 8.96 -2.48 21.70
C GLU A 176 9.97 -2.07 22.78
N GLN A 177 10.89 -1.15 22.48
CA GLN A 177 11.85 -0.63 23.45
C GLN A 177 11.18 0.11 24.60
N ILE A 178 10.13 0.89 24.33
CA ILE A 178 9.39 1.64 25.36
C ILE A 178 8.71 0.67 26.33
N LEU A 179 8.03 -0.35 25.80
CA LEU A 179 7.35 -1.36 26.61
C LEU A 179 8.30 -2.16 27.51
N ASP A 180 9.49 -2.49 27.02
CA ASP A 180 10.51 -3.19 27.81
C ASP A 180 11.11 -2.30 28.92
N GLN A 181 11.19 -0.98 28.70
CA GLN A 181 11.60 -0.04 29.75
C GLN A 181 10.55 0.08 30.85
N GLU A 182 9.26 0.13 30.49
CA GLU A 182 8.16 0.18 31.46
C GLU A 182 8.09 -1.09 32.31
N LYS A 183 8.15 -2.27 31.68
CA LYS A 183 8.19 -3.56 32.41
C LYS A 183 9.37 -3.63 33.39
N ARG A 184 10.56 -3.18 32.96
CA ARG A 184 11.72 -3.14 33.87
C ARG A 184 11.46 -2.25 35.07
N LYS A 185 10.87 -1.06 34.88
CA LYS A 185 10.51 -0.18 36.00
C LYS A 185 9.57 -0.85 36.98
N GLU A 186 8.53 -1.53 36.51
CA GLU A 186 7.59 -2.26 37.37
C GLU A 186 8.29 -3.36 38.20
N THR A 187 9.26 -4.08 37.63
CA THR A 187 10.03 -5.09 38.37
C THR A 187 10.96 -4.53 39.45
N TRP A 188 11.31 -3.24 39.42
CA TRP A 188 12.11 -2.61 40.49
C TRP A 188 11.26 -2.11 41.66
N PHE A 189 9.95 -1.94 41.45
CA PHE A 189 9.01 -1.44 42.47
C PHE A 189 8.19 -2.56 43.13
N ALA A 190 8.33 -3.81 42.68
CA ALA A 190 7.75 -5.00 43.27
C ALA A 190 8.77 -5.74 44.15
#